data_AF-C1A929-F1
#
_entry.id   AF-C1A929-F1
#
_cell.length_a   1.000
_cell.length_b   1.000
_cell.length_c   1.000
_cell.angle_alpha   90.00
_cell.angle_beta   90.00
_cell.angle_gamma   90.00
#
_symmetry.space_group_name_H-M   'P 1'
#
loop_
_entity.id
_entity.type
_entity.pdbx_description
1 polymer ?
#
loop_
_entity_poly.entity_id
_entity_poly.type
_entity_poly.pdbx_seq_one_letter_code
_entity_poly.pdbx_strand_id
1 'polypeptide(L)'
;MALWDKVKQGIDKAGKAAQDVFDEGKLRIDAYRAREQADKAAEALGYAVFRAVEAGGDLDADARSRLMDSLRAKDAEARRMETELANARAAAGMPPEPAAAAAPEAPPASPPPPTEPQNGSTGPQQ
;
A
#
# COMPACT_ATOMS: atom_id res chain seq x y z
N MET A 1 15.83 35.14 39.20
CA MET A 1 15.81 35.10 37.73
C MET A 1 15.00 33.91 37.18
N ALA A 2 13.82 33.58 37.73
CA ALA A 2 13.09 32.36 37.35
C ALA A 2 12.10 32.54 36.19
N LEU A 3 11.69 33.79 35.89
CA LEU A 3 10.68 34.07 34.86
C LEU A 3 11.28 33.98 33.44
N TRP A 4 12.49 34.50 33.25
CA TRP A 4 13.23 34.40 31.98
C TRP A 4 13.59 32.95 31.62
N ASP A 5 13.89 32.13 32.62
CA ASP A 5 14.26 30.73 32.42
C ASP A 5 13.06 29.88 31.95
N LYS A 6 11.86 30.17 32.45
CA LYS A 6 10.60 29.54 31.99
C LYS A 6 10.23 29.92 30.56
N VAL A 7 10.47 31.18 30.17
CA VAL A 7 10.25 31.64 28.79
C VAL A 7 11.21 30.92 27.85
N LYS A 8 12.48 30.79 28.23
CA LYS A 8 13.50 30.07 27.44
C LYS A 8 13.13 28.59 27.29
N GLN A 9 12.77 27.90 28.38
CA GLN A 9 12.28 26.52 28.33
C GLN A 9 11.02 26.36 27.47
N GLY A 10 10.09 27.32 27.51
CA GLY A 10 8.88 27.31 26.69
C GLY A 10 9.19 27.41 25.19
N ILE A 11 10.13 28.29 24.83
CA ILE A 11 10.58 28.46 23.44
C ILE A 11 11.37 27.24 22.97
N ASP A 12 12.27 26.69 23.79
CA ASP A 12 13.06 25.51 23.43
C ASP A 12 12.16 24.27 23.26
N LYS A 13 11.15 24.11 24.12
CA LYS A 13 10.18 23.01 24.03
C LYS A 13 9.24 23.16 22.83
N ALA A 14 8.81 24.38 22.53
CA ALA A 14 8.00 24.67 21.34
C ALA A 14 8.80 24.48 20.04
N GLY A 15 10.07 24.90 20.02
CA GLY A 15 10.97 24.70 18.88
C GLY A 15 11.23 23.23 18.58
N LYS A 16 11.46 22.42 19.63
CA LYS A 16 11.63 20.98 19.48
C LYS A 16 10.37 20.28 18.97
N ALA A 17 9.20 20.62 19.51
CA ALA A 17 7.94 20.07 19.02
C ALA A 17 7.62 20.45 17.57
N ALA A 18 7.98 21.68 17.15
CA ALA A 18 7.82 22.11 15.77
C ALA A 18 8.75 21.36 14.81
N GLN A 19 9.98 21.07 15.23
CA GLN A 19 10.94 20.26 14.46
C GLN A 19 10.45 18.82 14.30
N ASP A 20 9.99 18.20 15.38
CA ASP A 20 9.49 16.81 15.35
C ASP A 20 8.31 16.65 14.38
N VAL A 21 7.36 17.60 14.38
CA VAL A 21 6.21 17.59 13.43
C VAL A 21 6.65 17.86 11.99
N PHE A 22 7.63 18.74 11.79
CA PHE A 22 8.14 19.03 10.45
C PHE A 22 8.85 17.83 9.84
N ASP A 23 9.70 17.16 10.62
CA ASP A 23 10.43 15.96 10.19
C ASP A 23 9.45 14.81 9.91
N GLU A 24 8.43 14.64 10.75
CA GLU A 24 7.36 13.66 10.49
C GLU A 24 6.57 14.02 9.21
N GLY A 25 6.26 15.30 8.99
CA GLY A 25 5.57 15.77 7.80
C GLY A 25 6.35 15.46 6.52
N LYS A 26 7.67 15.66 6.54
CA LYS A 26 8.56 15.28 5.44
C LYS A 26 8.55 13.77 5.21
N LEU A 27 8.71 12.98 6.28
CA LEU A 27 8.74 11.53 6.22
C LEU A 27 7.42 10.94 5.68
N ARG A 28 6.27 11.50 6.06
CA ARG A 28 4.97 11.12 5.49
C ARG A 28 4.93 11.36 3.98
N ILE A 29 5.34 12.53 3.50
CA ILE A 29 5.35 12.85 2.07
C ILE A 29 6.26 11.89 1.31
N ASP A 30 7.44 11.61 1.84
CA ASP A 30 8.40 10.73 1.19
C ASP A 30 7.88 9.27 1.16
N ALA A 31 7.21 8.81 2.22
CA ALA A 31 6.53 7.51 2.24
C ALA A 31 5.39 7.42 1.20
N TYR A 32 4.53 8.44 1.10
CA TYR A 32 3.47 8.49 0.08
C TYR A 32 4.03 8.46 -1.34
N ARG A 33 5.11 9.21 -1.61
CA ARG A 33 5.77 9.23 -2.92
C ARG A 33 6.43 7.90 -3.25
N ALA A 34 7.03 7.23 -2.27
CA ALA A 34 7.61 5.91 -2.46
C ALA A 34 6.52 4.89 -2.82
N ARG A 35 5.38 4.96 -2.13
CA ARG A 35 4.22 4.12 -2.41
C ARG A 35 3.63 4.37 -3.81
N GLU A 36 3.44 5.63 -4.17
CA GLU A 36 2.94 6.02 -5.50
C GLU A 36 3.86 5.51 -6.62
N GLN A 37 5.18 5.49 -6.41
CA GLN A 37 6.12 4.93 -7.39
C GLN A 37 6.02 3.41 -7.50
N ALA A 38 5.77 2.70 -6.39
CA ALA A 38 5.54 1.26 -6.41
C ALA A 38 4.24 0.93 -7.15
N ASP A 39 3.17 1.68 -6.89
CA ASP A 39 1.88 1.49 -7.55
C ASP A 39 1.99 1.75 -9.06
N LYS A 40 2.68 2.83 -9.48
CA LYS A 40 2.96 3.10 -10.90
C LYS A 40 3.78 2.00 -11.57
N ALA A 41 4.74 1.40 -10.87
CA ALA A 41 5.52 0.29 -11.40
C ALA A 41 4.65 -0.97 -11.57
N ALA A 42 3.72 -1.20 -10.63
CA ALA A 42 2.77 -2.31 -10.70
C ALA A 42 1.78 -2.12 -11.86
N GLU A 43 1.24 -0.91 -12.03
CA GLU A 43 0.38 -0.55 -13.18
C GLU A 43 1.09 -0.76 -14.51
N ALA A 44 2.35 -0.30 -14.63
CA ALA A 44 3.14 -0.47 -15.85
C ALA A 44 3.37 -1.95 -16.20
N LEU A 45 3.71 -2.77 -15.21
CA LEU A 45 3.85 -4.21 -15.39
C LEU A 45 2.52 -4.86 -15.78
N GLY A 46 1.44 -4.55 -15.07
CA GLY A 46 0.11 -5.10 -15.34
C GLY A 46 -0.39 -4.75 -16.73
N TYR A 47 -0.23 -3.50 -17.16
CA TYR A 47 -0.60 -3.05 -18.50
C TYR A 47 0.24 -3.72 -19.59
N ALA A 48 1.54 -3.90 -19.37
CA ALA A 48 2.41 -4.59 -20.31
C ALA A 48 2.01 -6.06 -20.50
N VAL A 49 1.68 -6.76 -19.42
CA VAL A 49 1.18 -8.15 -19.48
C VAL A 49 -0.17 -8.21 -20.19
N PHE A 50 -1.12 -7.34 -19.81
CA PHE A 50 -2.44 -7.26 -20.46
C PHE A 50 -2.30 -7.08 -21.97
N ARG A 51 -1.48 -6.12 -22.42
CA ARG A 51 -1.26 -5.85 -23.84
C ARG A 51 -0.65 -7.04 -24.59
N ALA A 52 0.26 -7.77 -23.96
CA ALA A 52 0.88 -8.95 -24.57
C ALA A 52 -0.16 -10.05 -24.79
N VAL A 53 -0.99 -10.32 -23.78
CA VAL A 53 -2.08 -11.29 -23.83
C VAL A 53 -3.11 -10.92 -24.90
N GLU A 54 -3.51 -9.64 -24.96
CA GLU A 54 -4.41 -9.12 -26.02
C GLU A 54 -3.83 -9.30 -27.43
N ALA A 55 -2.51 -9.23 -27.58
CA ALA A 55 -1.82 -9.48 -28.84
C ALA A 55 -1.67 -10.99 -29.17
N GLY A 56 -2.20 -11.88 -28.31
CA GLY A 56 -2.13 -13.33 -28.48
C GLY A 56 -0.77 -13.94 -28.12
N GLY A 57 0.03 -13.26 -27.30
CA GLY A 57 1.34 -13.72 -26.89
C GLY A 57 1.66 -13.43 -25.43
N ASP A 58 2.89 -13.73 -25.04
CA ASP A 58 3.42 -13.41 -23.72
C ASP A 58 4.30 -12.17 -23.75
N LEU A 59 4.42 -11.51 -22.60
CA LEU A 59 5.37 -10.41 -22.44
C LEU A 59 6.79 -10.95 -22.58
N ASP A 60 7.60 -10.29 -23.41
CA ASP A 60 9.01 -10.59 -23.59
C ASP A 60 9.74 -10.80 -22.25
N ALA A 61 10.58 -11.83 -22.17
CA ALA A 61 11.17 -12.27 -20.91
C ALA A 61 12.10 -11.22 -20.30
N ASP A 62 12.88 -10.53 -21.13
CA ASP A 62 13.78 -9.47 -20.68
C ASP A 62 13.00 -8.23 -20.23
N ALA A 63 11.96 -7.84 -20.98
CA ALA A 63 11.06 -6.76 -20.60
C ALA A 63 10.34 -7.07 -19.27
N ARG A 64 9.85 -8.29 -19.12
CA ARG A 64 9.20 -8.78 -17.89
C ARG A 64 10.16 -8.74 -16.71
N SER A 65 11.40 -9.20 -16.87
CA SER A 65 12.40 -9.18 -15.80
C SER A 65 12.68 -7.75 -15.33
N ARG A 66 12.92 -6.82 -16.26
CA ARG A 66 13.20 -5.40 -15.94
C ARG A 66 12.04 -4.73 -15.19
N LEU A 67 10.81 -4.98 -15.62
CA LEU A 67 9.61 -4.44 -14.96
C LEU A 67 9.41 -5.04 -13.56
N MET A 68 9.63 -6.34 -13.40
CA MET A 68 9.59 -7.01 -12.10
C MET A 68 10.67 -6.51 -11.15
N ASP A 69 11.90 -6.29 -11.63
CA ASP A 69 12.99 -5.77 -10.81
C ASP A 69 12.74 -4.32 -10.39
N SER A 70 12.22 -3.50 -11.29
CA SER A 70 11.77 -2.14 -10.99
C SER A 70 10.68 -2.14 -9.91
N LEU A 71 9.64 -2.96 -10.07
CA LEU A 71 8.57 -3.09 -9.09
C LEU A 71 9.11 -3.54 -7.73
N ARG A 72 9.97 -4.57 -7.70
CA ARG A 72 10.56 -5.07 -6.46
C ARG A 72 11.38 -3.99 -5.74
N ALA A 73 12.16 -3.21 -6.48
CA ALA A 73 12.95 -2.12 -5.91
C ALA A 73 12.06 -1.01 -5.31
N LYS A 74 10.99 -0.62 -6.01
CA LYS A 74 10.07 0.42 -5.54
C LYS A 74 9.22 -0.04 -4.36
N ASP A 75 8.74 -1.29 -4.37
CA ASP A 75 8.00 -1.88 -3.25
C ASP A 75 8.88 -2.00 -2.00
N ALA A 76 10.13 -2.43 -2.16
CA ALA A 76 11.08 -2.49 -1.03
C ALA A 76 11.34 -1.10 -0.42
N GLU A 77 11.47 -0.06 -1.25
CA GLU A 77 11.66 1.31 -0.79
C GLU A 77 10.43 1.86 -0.08
N ALA A 78 9.23 1.62 -0.62
CA ALA A 78 7.97 2.01 0.01
C ALA A 78 7.84 1.39 1.40
N ARG A 79 8.10 0.09 1.53
CA ARG A 79 8.04 -0.60 2.83
C ARG A 79 9.06 -0.08 3.84
N ARG A 80 10.26 0.31 3.40
CA ARG A 80 11.26 0.94 4.27
C ARG A 80 10.76 2.28 4.79
N MET A 81 10.27 3.15 3.92
CA MET A 81 9.73 4.46 4.30
C MET A 81 8.51 4.35 5.22
N GLU A 82 7.61 3.40 4.94
CA GLU A 82 6.46 3.10 5.80
C GLU A 82 6.90 2.62 7.20
N THR A 83 7.95 1.78 7.27
CA THR A 83 8.52 1.31 8.54
C THR A 83 9.18 2.44 9.32
N GLU A 84 9.95 3.30 8.65
CA GLU A 84 10.57 4.48 9.27
C GLU A 84 9.52 5.44 9.82
N LEU A 85 8.44 5.68 9.07
CA LEU A 85 7.32 6.50 9.52
C LEU A 85 6.62 5.90 10.74
N ALA A 86 6.39 4.59 10.75
CA ALA A 86 5.79 3.89 11.89
C ALA A 86 6.69 4.00 13.14
N ASN A 87 8.01 3.85 12.97
CA ASN A 87 8.98 3.98 14.06
C ASN A 87 9.03 5.42 14.61
N ALA A 88 9.03 6.43 13.73
CA ALA A 88 9.01 7.84 14.13
C ALA A 88 7.76 8.19 14.94
N ARG A 89 6.59 7.68 14.52
CA ARG A 89 5.32 7.86 15.24
C ARG A 89 5.31 7.18 16.60
N ALA A 90 5.82 5.94 16.67
CA ALA A 90 5.94 5.22 17.93
C ALA A 90 6.86 5.96 18.91
N ALA A 91 7.96 6.54 18.43
CA ALA A 91 8.86 7.36 19.24
C ALA A 91 8.20 8.67 19.73
N ALA A 92 7.32 9.25 18.93
CA ALA A 92 6.53 10.44 19.30
C ALA A 92 5.33 10.14 20.24
N GLY A 93 5.07 8.86 20.55
CA GLY A 93 3.95 8.45 21.39
C GLY A 93 2.58 8.66 20.73
N MET A 94 2.53 8.83 19.41
CA MET A 94 1.29 8.96 18.66
C MET A 94 0.70 7.58 18.36
N PRO A 95 -0.61 7.39 18.54
CA PRO A 95 -1.26 6.14 18.14
C PRO A 95 -1.07 5.91 16.64
N PRO A 96 -0.99 4.65 16.18
CA PRO A 96 -0.96 4.36 14.75
C PRO A 96 -2.21 4.98 14.10
N GLU A 97 -2.03 5.70 12.98
CA GLU A 97 -3.21 6.00 12.16
C GLU A 97 -3.82 4.67 11.75
N PRO A 98 -5.16 4.54 11.75
CA PRO A 98 -5.77 3.43 11.07
C PRO A 98 -5.23 3.44 9.65
N ALA A 99 -4.59 2.34 9.24
CA ALA A 99 -4.19 2.13 7.86
C ALA A 99 -5.39 2.49 7.00
N ALA A 100 -5.30 3.60 6.26
CA ALA A 100 -6.36 4.03 5.37
C ALA A 100 -6.72 2.81 4.51
N ALA A 101 -7.93 2.29 4.77
CA ALA A 101 -8.57 1.14 4.15
C ALA A 101 -7.64 0.28 3.30
N ALA A 102 -7.16 -0.82 3.89
CA ALA A 102 -6.68 -1.96 3.13
C ALA A 102 -7.71 -2.32 2.05
N ALA A 103 -7.39 -1.99 0.79
CA ALA A 103 -8.09 -2.37 -0.43
C ALA A 103 -9.57 -1.92 -0.53
N PRO A 104 -10.07 -1.60 -1.74
CA PRO A 104 -11.50 -1.81 -1.97
C PRO A 104 -11.76 -3.30 -1.70
N GLU A 105 -12.72 -3.58 -0.81
CA GLU A 105 -13.30 -4.92 -0.67
C GLU A 105 -13.52 -5.48 -2.06
N ALA A 106 -12.88 -6.62 -2.34
CA ALA A 106 -13.25 -7.42 -3.49
C ALA A 106 -14.78 -7.59 -3.45
N PRO A 107 -15.50 -7.33 -4.56
CA PRO A 107 -16.95 -7.51 -4.56
C PRO A 107 -17.25 -8.93 -4.07
N PRO A 108 -18.25 -9.11 -3.19
CA PRO A 108 -18.60 -10.44 -2.72
C PRO A 108 -18.87 -11.31 -3.94
N ALA A 109 -18.11 -12.40 -4.05
CA ALA A 109 -18.29 -13.41 -5.07
C ALA A 109 -19.78 -13.74 -5.15
N SER A 110 -20.35 -13.60 -6.35
CA SER A 110 -21.74 -13.96 -6.61
C SER A 110 -22.01 -15.36 -6.06
N PRO A 111 -23.15 -15.58 -5.37
CA PRO A 111 -23.47 -16.91 -4.86
C PRO A 111 -23.49 -17.90 -6.03
N PRO A 112 -23.02 -19.15 -5.83
CA PRO A 112 -23.08 -20.15 -6.88
C PRO A 112 -24.54 -20.35 -7.33
N PRO A 113 -24.79 -20.67 -8.61
CA PRO A 113 -26.14 -20.95 -9.08
C PRO A 113 -26.76 -22.08 -8.24
N PRO A 114 -28.08 -22.05 -7.99
CA PRO A 114 -28.73 -23.11 -7.25
C PRO A 114 -28.52 -24.44 -7.97
N THR A 115 -27.96 -25.40 -7.27
CA THR A 115 -27.89 -26.79 -7.71
C THR A 115 -29.31 -27.29 -7.90
N GLU A 116 -29.74 -27.41 -9.15
CA GLU A 116 -30.96 -28.14 -9.51
C GLU A 116 -30.90 -29.54 -8.89
N PRO A 117 -31.87 -29.95 -8.07
CA PRO A 117 -31.94 -31.33 -7.62
C PRO A 117 -32.27 -32.22 -8.83
N GLN A 118 -31.27 -32.95 -9.32
CA GLN A 118 -31.43 -34.11 -10.19
C GLN A 118 -32.30 -35.14 -9.46
N ASN A 119 -33.62 -35.04 -9.64
CA ASN A 119 -34.57 -36.04 -9.17
C ASN A 119 -34.85 -36.99 -10.34
N GLY A 120 -34.59 -38.27 -10.09
CA GLY A 120 -34.36 -39.28 -11.11
C GLY A 120 -35.50 -39.44 -12.12
N SER A 121 -35.11 -39.41 -13.40
CA SER A 121 -35.81 -40.12 -14.46
C SER A 121 -35.93 -41.59 -14.07
N THR A 122 -37.11 -41.96 -13.59
CA THR A 122 -37.52 -43.35 -13.43
C THR A 122 -38.37 -43.70 -14.65
N GLY A 123 -37.84 -44.57 -15.51
CA GLY A 123 -38.55 -45.19 -16.63
C GLY A 123 -37.62 -45.42 -17.83
N PRO A 124 -37.65 -46.58 -18.51
CA PRO A 124 -38.74 -47.56 -18.56
C PRO A 124 -38.32 -48.97 -18.09
N GLN A 125 -39.25 -49.78 -17.58
CA GLN A 125 -39.12 -51.23 -17.64
C GLN A 125 -40.31 -51.81 -18.41
N GLN A 126 -39.94 -52.59 -19.43
CA GLN A 126 -40.77 -53.53 -20.16
C GLN A 126 -41.10 -54.74 -19.28
#